data_AF-A0A2V8SZL1-F1
#
_entry.id   AF-A0A2V8SZL1-F1
#
_cell.length_a   1.000
_cell.length_b   1.000
_cell.length_c   1.000
_cell.angle_alpha   90.00
_cell.angle_beta   90.00
_cell.angle_gamma   90.00
#
_symmetry.space_group_name_H-M   'P 1'
#
loop_
_entity.id
_entity.type
_entity.pdbx_description
1 polymer ?
#
loop_
_entity_poly.entity_id
_entity_poly.type
_entity_poly.pdbx_seq_one_letter_code
_entity_poly.pdbx_strand_id
1 'polypeptide(L)'
;DGTIKSFAFYGVLLDSRGRARIFEVTITAAVTVRDQVTNRVLYDNQNYVFRGEFEFTDDPRTFFNEEDPAVERLSRSFAESLVSTLINGFGVNEEP
;
A
#
# COMPACT_ATOMS: atom_id res chain seq x y z
N ASP A 1 -0.90 -13.83 -6.06
CA ASP A 1 -1.33 -12.83 -7.05
C ASP A 1 -1.61 -11.52 -6.33
N GLY A 2 -1.24 -10.39 -6.93
CA GLY A 2 -1.40 -9.07 -6.36
C GLY A 2 -1.56 -8.03 -7.47
N THR A 3 -2.64 -7.26 -7.45
CA THR A 3 -2.90 -6.19 -8.42
C THR A 3 -3.32 -4.92 -7.70
N ILE A 4 -2.65 -3.80 -7.98
CA ILE A 4 -3.10 -2.47 -7.54
C ILE A 4 -4.31 -2.08 -8.39
N LYS A 5 -5.46 -1.88 -7.75
CA LYS A 5 -6.72 -1.46 -8.39
C LYS A 5 -6.82 0.05 -8.49
N SER A 6 -6.39 0.76 -7.45
CA SER A 6 -6.37 2.22 -7.45
C SER A 6 -5.24 2.77 -6.60
N PHE A 7 -4.79 3.95 -7.00
CA PHE A 7 -3.85 4.79 -6.27
C PHE A 7 -4.42 6.20 -6.25
N ALA A 8 -4.64 6.75 -5.07
CA ALA A 8 -5.14 8.10 -4.87
C ALA A 8 -4.28 8.83 -3.84
N PHE A 9 -4.13 10.13 -4.00
CA PHE A 9 -3.47 10.97 -3.01
C PHE A 9 -4.23 12.29 -2.85
N TYR A 10 -4.23 12.83 -1.64
CA TYR A 10 -4.85 14.10 -1.28
C TYR A 10 -3.88 14.93 -0.46
N GLY A 11 -3.69 16.20 -0.79
CA GLY A 11 -2.86 17.10 0.01
C GLY A 11 -3.53 17.42 1.34
N VAL A 12 -2.84 17.17 2.46
CA VAL A 12 -3.37 17.35 3.83
C VAL A 12 -2.86 18.66 4.46
N LEU A 13 -1.59 19.02 4.22
CA LEU A 13 -0.97 20.22 4.79
C LEU A 13 -0.33 21.07 3.70
N LEU A 14 -0.77 22.32 3.59
CA LEU A 14 -0.24 23.31 2.66
C LEU A 14 0.83 24.19 3.34
N ASP A 15 1.95 24.45 2.67
CA ASP A 15 2.98 25.40 3.12
C ASP A 15 2.48 26.86 3.04
N SER A 16 3.28 27.81 3.53
CA SER A 16 2.95 29.25 3.49
C SER A 16 2.79 29.84 2.07
N ARG A 17 3.10 29.06 1.03
CA ARG A 17 2.91 29.37 -0.39
C ARG A 17 1.79 28.53 -1.02
N GLY A 18 1.06 27.74 -0.25
CA GLY A 18 -0.06 26.91 -0.71
C GLY A 18 0.36 25.58 -1.35
N ARG A 19 1.60 25.11 -1.19
CA ARG A 19 2.06 23.80 -1.72
C ARG A 19 1.85 22.70 -0.70
N ALA A 20 1.20 21.61 -1.10
CA ALA A 20 1.06 20.44 -0.24
C ALA A 20 2.44 19.85 0.09
N ARG A 21 2.76 19.73 1.39
CA ARG A 21 3.96 19.03 1.88
C ARG A 21 3.66 17.60 2.28
N ILE A 22 2.50 17.37 2.90
CA ILE A 22 2.04 16.05 3.32
C ILE A 22 0.84 15.65 2.48
N PHE A 23 0.89 14.42 2.01
CA PHE A 23 -0.16 13.81 1.22
C PHE A 23 -0.67 12.54 1.92
N GLU A 24 -1.98 12.43 2.06
CA GLU A 24 -2.62 11.16 2.38
C GLU A 24 -2.65 10.34 1.09
N VAL A 25 -1.98 9.19 1.10
CA VAL A 25 -1.99 8.21 0.02
C VAL A 25 -2.92 7.07 0.39
N THR A 26 -3.83 6.73 -0.52
CA THR A 26 -4.69 5.55 -0.42
C THR A 26 -4.40 4.61 -1.59
N ILE A 27 -4.06 3.35 -1.27
CA ILE A 27 -3.84 2.29 -2.25
C ILE A 27 -4.90 1.23 -2.04
N THR A 28 -5.64 0.89 -3.10
CA THR A 28 -6.53 -0.27 -3.11
C THR A 28 -5.91 -1.38 -3.94
N ALA A 29 -5.80 -2.57 -3.39
CA ALA A 29 -5.25 -3.73 -4.06
C ALA A 29 -6.16 -4.96 -3.96
N ALA A 30 -6.10 -5.83 -4.97
CA ALA A 30 -6.51 -7.22 -4.83
C ALA A 30 -5.29 -8.06 -4.50
N VAL A 31 -5.42 -8.94 -3.51
CA VAL A 31 -4.36 -9.84 -3.06
C VAL A 31 -4.94 -11.22 -2.85
N THR A 32 -4.35 -12.21 -3.52
CA THR A 32 -4.67 -13.62 -3.33
C THR A 32 -3.39 -14.39 -3.05
N VAL A 33 -3.30 -15.05 -1.90
CA VAL A 33 -2.20 -15.97 -1.56
C VAL A 33 -2.66 -17.40 -1.74
N ARG A 34 -1.83 -18.20 -2.39
CA ARG A 34 -2.08 -19.62 -2.65
C ARG A 34 -0.91 -20.45 -2.17
N ASP A 35 -1.21 -21.64 -1.68
CA ASP A 35 -0.23 -22.68 -1.44
C ASP A 35 0.39 -23.13 -2.76
N GLN A 36 1.71 -23.23 -2.82
CA GLN A 36 2.42 -23.51 -4.09
C GLN A 36 2.37 -24.98 -4.50
N VAL A 37 2.04 -25.91 -3.59
CA VAL A 37 2.02 -27.35 -3.86
C VAL A 37 0.62 -27.82 -4.27
N THR A 38 -0.39 -27.40 -3.51
CA THR A 38 -1.80 -27.80 -3.64
C THR A 38 -2.63 -26.79 -4.43
N ASN A 39 -2.09 -25.59 -4.70
CA ASN A 39 -2.79 -24.46 -5.33
C ASN A 39 -4.04 -23.98 -4.56
N ARG A 40 -4.18 -24.39 -3.28
CA ARG A 40 -5.26 -23.98 -2.39
C ARG A 40 -5.13 -22.49 -2.09
N VAL A 41 -6.24 -21.76 -2.12
CA VAL A 41 -6.29 -20.36 -1.68
C VAL A 41 -6.15 -20.31 -0.15
N LEU A 42 -5.14 -19.60 0.33
CA LEU A 42 -4.85 -19.39 1.75
C LEU A 42 -5.36 -18.04 2.25
N TYR A 43 -5.40 -17.05 1.37
CA TYR A 43 -5.92 -15.72 1.65
C TYR A 43 -6.46 -15.12 0.36
N ASP A 44 -7.61 -14.45 0.42
CA ASP A 44 -8.16 -13.70 -0.70
C ASP A 44 -8.84 -12.43 -0.19
N ASN A 45 -8.27 -11.29 -0.55
CA ASN A 45 -8.85 -9.98 -0.29
C ASN A 45 -8.80 -9.14 -1.55
N GLN A 46 -9.95 -8.99 -2.18
CA GLN A 46 -10.11 -8.23 -3.42
C GLN A 46 -10.24 -6.72 -3.20
N ASN A 47 -10.29 -6.24 -1.96
CA ASN A 47 -10.42 -4.83 -1.60
C ASN A 47 -9.53 -4.47 -0.42
N TYR A 48 -8.26 -4.86 -0.47
CA TYR A 48 -7.28 -4.48 0.54
C TYR A 48 -6.99 -2.98 0.40
N VAL A 49 -7.23 -2.22 1.47
CA VAL A 49 -7.02 -0.76 1.48
C VAL A 49 -5.88 -0.44 2.43
N PHE A 50 -4.84 0.18 1.87
CA PHE A 50 -3.77 0.81 2.62
C PHE A 50 -3.96 2.32 2.60
N ARG A 51 -3.75 2.97 3.73
CA ARG A 51 -3.72 4.42 3.86
C ARG A 51 -2.52 4.85 4.68
N GLY A 52 -1.80 5.86 4.22
CA GLY A 52 -0.69 6.44 4.95
C GLY A 52 -0.43 7.87 4.54
N GLU A 53 0.23 8.63 5.41
CA GLU A 53 0.64 10.01 5.16
C GLU A 53 2.13 10.05 4.82
N PHE A 54 2.46 10.73 3.73
CA PHE A 54 3.82 10.82 3.24
C PHE A 54 4.16 12.25 2.87
N GLU A 55 5.37 12.67 3.27
CA GLU A 55 5.94 13.94 2.84
C GLU A 55 6.66 13.74 1.50
N PHE A 56 6.27 14.55 0.52
CA PHE A 56 6.84 14.57 -0.82
C PHE A 56 7.41 15.97 -1.10
N THR A 57 8.54 16.05 -1.79
CA THR A 57 9.21 17.32 -2.15
C THR A 57 8.57 18.01 -3.36
N ASP A 58 7.88 17.23 -4.21
CA ASP A 58 7.23 17.63 -5.46
C ASP A 58 5.81 17.02 -5.61
N ASP A 59 5.16 17.22 -6.77
CA ASP A 59 3.81 16.71 -7.06
C ASP A 59 3.78 15.18 -7.20
N PRO A 60 2.96 14.43 -6.42
CA PRO A 60 2.83 12.98 -6.45
C PRO A 60 2.66 12.37 -7.85
N ARG A 61 2.14 13.15 -8.80
CA ARG A 61 1.87 12.74 -10.19
C ARG A 61 3.11 12.61 -11.05
N THR A 62 4.21 13.27 -10.70
CA THR A 62 5.46 13.28 -11.48
C THR A 62 6.49 12.25 -11.01
N PHE A 63 6.24 11.53 -9.92
CA PHE A 63 7.23 10.66 -9.25
C PHE A 63 7.50 9.30 -9.88
N PHE A 64 6.78 8.89 -10.92
CA PHE A 64 7.06 7.59 -11.57
C PHE A 64 8.35 7.59 -12.40
N ASN A 65 9.04 8.74 -12.53
CA ASN A 65 10.29 8.87 -13.30
C ASN A 65 11.53 9.29 -12.50
N GLU A 66 11.41 9.55 -11.20
CA GLU A 66 12.56 9.84 -10.33
C GLU A 66 12.48 8.91 -9.13
N GLU A 67 13.53 8.12 -8.89
CA GLU A 67 13.65 7.26 -7.70
C GLU A 67 13.73 8.12 -6.43
N ASP A 68 12.58 8.65 -6.01
CA ASP A 68 12.48 9.49 -4.83
C ASP A 68 12.41 8.60 -3.56
N PRO A 69 13.23 8.86 -2.53
CA PRO A 69 13.15 8.20 -1.23
C PRO A 69 11.75 8.13 -0.61
N ALA A 70 10.84 9.06 -0.93
CA ALA A 70 9.45 9.03 -0.48
C ALA A 70 8.65 7.87 -1.09
N VAL A 71 8.87 7.53 -2.36
CA VAL A 71 8.19 6.41 -3.04
C VAL A 71 8.67 5.07 -2.49
N GLU A 72 9.97 4.93 -2.22
CA GLU A 72 10.51 3.73 -1.58
C GLU A 72 9.92 3.53 -0.18
N ARG A 73 9.85 4.61 0.62
CA ARG A 73 9.21 4.57 1.95
C ARG A 73 7.75 4.15 1.87
N LEU A 74 6.98 4.73 0.96
CA LEU A 74 5.59 4.35 0.71
C LEU A 74 5.45 2.87 0.34
N SER A 75 6.27 2.40 -0.59
CA SER A 75 6.26 1.01 -1.05
C SER A 75 6.58 0.04 0.08
N ARG A 76 7.57 0.38 0.91
CA ARG A 76 7.97 -0.38 2.09
C ARG A 76 6.85 -0.44 3.13
N SER A 77 6.25 0.70 3.48
CA SER A 77 5.13 0.74 4.44
C SER A 77 3.91 -0.03 3.94
N PHE A 78 3.60 0.04 2.64
CA PHE A 78 2.54 -0.76 2.03
C PHE A 78 2.83 -2.26 2.17
N ALA A 79 4.05 -2.69 1.81
CA ALA A 79 4.46 -4.09 1.90
C ALA A 79 4.45 -4.61 3.34
N GLU A 80 4.95 -3.84 4.30
CA GLU A 80 4.94 -4.18 5.72
C GLU A 80 3.51 -4.39 6.24
N SER A 81 2.60 -3.47 5.90
CA SER A 81 1.19 -3.56 6.27
C SER A 81 0.52 -4.80 5.67
N LEU A 82 0.81 -5.11 4.40
CA LEU A 82 0.26 -6.28 3.74
C LEU A 82 0.80 -7.58 4.34
N VAL A 83 2.12 -7.68 4.54
CA VAL A 83 2.76 -8.86 5.14
C VAL A 83 2.24 -9.08 6.56
N SER A 84 2.11 -8.02 7.37
CA SER A 84 1.52 -8.11 8.71
C SER A 84 0.08 -8.64 8.65
N THR A 85 -0.74 -8.13 7.72
CA THR A 85 -2.11 -8.61 7.50
C THR A 85 -2.13 -10.10 7.14
N LEU A 86 -1.22 -10.54 6.27
CA LEU A 86 -1.13 -11.94 5.87
C LEU A 86 -0.70 -12.84 7.02
N ILE A 87 0.34 -12.47 7.77
CA ILE A 87 0.82 -13.25 8.94
C ILE A 87 -0.29 -13.39 9.98
N ASN A 88 -0.97 -12.29 10.31
CA ASN A 88 -2.09 -12.32 11.25
C ASN A 88 -3.29 -13.12 10.69
N GLY A 89 -3.54 -13.04 9.38
CA GLY A 89 -4.62 -13.77 8.72
C GLY A 89 -4.37 -15.28 8.64
N PHE A 90 -3.12 -15.72 8.44
CA PHE A 90 -2.78 -17.14 8.45
C PHE A 90 -2.87 -17.75 9.85
N GLY A 91 -2.41 -17.03 10.88
CA GLY A 91 -2.41 -17.53 12.26
C GLY A 91 -3.79 -17.77 12.88
N VAL A 92 -4.87 -17.26 12.28
CA VAL A 92 -6.26 -17.43 12.77
C VAL A 92 -6.97 -18.63 12.11
N ASN A 93 -6.47 -19.11 10.97
CA ASN A 93 -7.10 -20.22 10.23
C ASN A 93 -6.52 -21.61 10.59
N GLU A 94 -5.58 -21.66 11.53
CA GLU A 94 -5.05 -22.89 12.15
C GLU A 94 -5.70 -23.10 13.53
N GLU A 95 -7.02 -23.36 13.57
CA GLU A 95 -7.63 -24.06 14.71
C GLU A 95 -7.83 -25.54 14.36
N PRO A 96 -7.52 -26.47 15.29
CA PRO A 96 -7.38 -27.91 15.05
C PRO A 96 -8.68 -28.65 14.73
#